data_AF-A0A2W4HWW0-F1
#
_entry.id   AF-A0A2W4HWW0-F1
#
_cell.length_a   1.000
_cell.length_b   1.000
_cell.length_c   1.000
_cell.angle_alpha   90.00
_cell.angle_beta   90.00
_cell.angle_gamma   90.00
#
_symmetry.space_group_name_H-M   'P 1'
#
loop_
_entity.id
_entity.type
_entity.pdbx_description
1 polymer ?
#
loop_
_entity_poly.entity_id
_entity_poly.type
_entity_poly.pdbx_seq_one_letter_code
_entity_poly.pdbx_strand_id
1 'polypeptide(L)'
;MLLFVHSETHICLGGKCVAITGDTKRQLRSRLVKAQGHLSAVIRMIDDEKYCIDVLTQLKAVQAALDKTAHLMLKQHLDTCVVEAVKADDSARVMNELWQLLRRGESSFEVEEEGEDMEVTKSQQKPHTHCCH
;
A
#
# COMPACT_ATOMS: atom_id res chain seq x y z
N MET A 1 -29.25 25.05 -5.32
CA MET A 1 -27.85 24.66 -5.54
C MET A 1 -26.98 25.55 -4.66
N LEU A 2 -26.96 25.28 -3.35
CA LEU A 2 -26.21 26.08 -2.38
C LEU A 2 -24.86 25.41 -2.16
N LEU A 3 -23.81 26.04 -2.67
CA LEU A 3 -22.43 25.70 -2.36
C LEU A 3 -22.14 26.22 -0.95
N PHE A 4 -22.10 25.34 0.04
CA PHE A 4 -21.59 25.66 1.37
C PHE A 4 -20.06 25.70 1.29
N VAL A 5 -19.50 26.91 1.33
CA VAL A 5 -18.06 27.14 1.52
C VAL A 5 -17.83 27.17 3.03
N HIS A 6 -17.38 26.06 3.61
CA HIS A 6 -16.72 26.06 4.91
C HIS A 6 -15.22 25.91 4.67
N SER A 7 -14.48 26.96 5.04
CA SER A 7 -13.05 26.99 5.32
C SER A 7 -12.11 26.44 4.23
N GLU A 8 -11.32 27.34 3.66
CA GLU A 8 -10.29 27.14 2.65
C GLU A 8 -9.38 25.92 2.95
N THR A 9 -9.42 24.91 2.06
CA THR A 9 -8.39 23.87 1.70
C THR A 9 -8.91 22.44 1.46
N HIS A 10 -10.20 22.17 1.56
CA HIS A 10 -10.71 20.80 1.36
C HIS A 10 -11.79 20.75 0.27
N ILE A 11 -11.48 20.07 -0.84
CA ILE A 11 -12.49 19.69 -1.83
C ILE A 11 -13.08 18.36 -1.36
N CYS A 12 -14.29 18.40 -0.80
CA CYS A 12 -15.09 17.21 -0.55
C CYS A 12 -15.81 16.82 -1.85
N LEU A 13 -15.26 15.86 -2.61
CA LEU A 13 -15.93 15.27 -3.77
C LEU A 13 -16.71 14.03 -3.31
N GLY A 14 -18.02 14.17 -3.13
CA GLY A 14 -18.91 13.05 -2.84
C GLY A 14 -18.61 12.30 -1.53
N GLY A 15 -18.30 13.03 -0.45
CA GLY A 15 -18.00 12.44 0.87
C GLY A 15 -16.56 11.93 1.05
N LYS A 16 -15.69 12.14 0.05
CA LYS A 16 -14.26 11.77 0.12
C LYS A 16 -13.39 13.03 0.23
N CYS A 17 -12.50 13.04 1.23
CA CYS A 17 -11.50 14.09 1.40
C CYS A 17 -10.41 13.96 0.32
N VAL A 18 -10.21 15.01 -0.48
CA VAL A 18 -9.11 15.06 -1.46
C VAL A 18 -7.85 15.65 -0.79
N ALA A 19 -6.90 14.78 -0.43
CA ALA A 19 -5.69 15.14 0.32
C ALA A 19 -4.42 15.35 -0.53
N ILE A 20 -4.47 15.15 -1.84
CA ILE A 20 -3.30 15.32 -2.72
C ILE A 20 -3.20 16.79 -3.16
N THR A 21 -2.61 17.62 -2.31
CA THR A 21 -2.47 19.07 -2.55
C THR A 21 -1.03 19.48 -2.88
N GLY A 22 -0.88 20.67 -3.47
CA GLY A 22 0.37 21.42 -3.73
C GLY A 22 1.69 20.64 -3.68
N ASP A 23 2.38 20.74 -2.54
CA ASP A 23 3.72 20.19 -2.34
C ASP A 23 3.75 18.66 -2.31
N THR A 24 2.82 18.01 -1.62
CA THR A 24 2.72 16.55 -1.56
C THR A 24 2.47 15.98 -2.95
N LYS A 25 1.62 16.64 -3.77
CA LYS A 25 1.40 16.26 -5.17
C LYS A 25 2.70 16.27 -5.97
N ARG A 26 3.52 17.34 -5.85
CA ARG A 26 4.82 17.45 -6.53
C ARG A 26 5.79 16.37 -6.08
N GLN A 27 5.88 16.13 -4.78
CA GLN A 27 6.77 15.11 -4.21
C GLN A 27 6.39 13.70 -4.66
N LEU A 28 5.10 13.33 -4.55
CA LEU A 28 4.58 12.04 -5.02
C LEU A 28 4.85 11.86 -6.51
N ARG A 29 4.52 12.85 -7.34
CA ARG A 29 4.77 12.80 -8.79
C ARG A 29 6.26 12.62 -9.09
N SER A 30 7.14 13.38 -8.45
CA SER A 30 8.59 13.27 -8.65
C SER A 30 9.13 11.89 -8.30
N ARG A 31 8.68 11.29 -7.19
CA ARG A 31 9.07 9.93 -6.79
C ARG A 31 8.54 8.87 -7.76
N LEU A 32 7.29 8.98 -8.19
CA LEU A 32 6.69 8.07 -9.17
C LEU A 32 7.39 8.13 -10.53
N VAL A 33 7.77 9.32 -11.01
CA VAL A 33 8.55 9.47 -12.25
C VAL A 33 9.92 8.79 -12.13
N LYS A 34 10.58 8.87 -10.98
CA LYS A 34 11.84 8.14 -10.74
C LYS A 34 11.61 6.63 -10.74
N ALA A 35 10.59 6.14 -10.04
CA ALA A 35 10.24 4.72 -10.02
C ALA A 35 9.90 4.19 -11.43
N GLN A 36 9.19 5.00 -12.23
CA GLN A 36 8.93 4.70 -13.65
C GLN A 36 10.24 4.56 -14.43
N GLY A 37 11.21 5.48 -14.25
CA GLY A 37 12.52 5.39 -14.88
C GLY A 37 13.28 4.10 -14.49
N HIS A 38 13.23 3.71 -13.22
CA HIS A 38 13.81 2.44 -12.77
C HIS A 38 13.14 1.23 -13.43
N LEU A 39 11.80 1.23 -13.52
CA LEU A 39 11.06 0.17 -14.18
C LEU A 39 11.36 0.09 -15.68
N SER A 40 11.46 1.23 -16.37
CA SER A 40 11.89 1.28 -17.77
C SER A 40 13.31 0.74 -17.96
N ALA A 41 14.21 0.97 -17.00
CA ALA A 41 15.54 0.38 -17.04
C ALA A 41 15.51 -1.14 -16.88
N VAL A 42 14.68 -1.68 -15.98
CA VAL A 42 14.48 -3.14 -15.83
C VAL A 42 14.02 -3.77 -17.15
N ILE A 43 13.05 -3.17 -17.83
CA ILE A 43 12.55 -3.68 -19.12
C ILE A 43 13.70 -3.77 -20.13
N ARG A 44 14.52 -2.71 -20.26
CA ARG A 44 15.69 -2.74 -21.14
C ARG A 44 16.72 -3.79 -20.74
N MET A 45 16.92 -4.02 -19.45
CA MET A 45 17.82 -5.09 -18.99
C MET A 45 17.34 -6.48 -19.39
N ILE A 46 16.02 -6.69 -19.48
CA ILE A 46 15.45 -7.94 -19.99
C ILE A 46 15.66 -8.05 -21.50
N ASP A 47 15.38 -6.98 -22.25
CA ASP A 47 15.57 -6.94 -23.71
C ASP A 47 17.05 -7.15 -24.10
N ASP A 48 17.97 -6.68 -23.26
CA ASP A 48 19.42 -6.82 -23.42
C ASP A 48 19.98 -8.15 -22.84
N GLU A 49 19.12 -9.06 -22.39
CA GLU A 49 19.48 -10.36 -21.79
C GLU A 49 20.52 -10.24 -20.65
N LYS A 50 20.34 -9.25 -19.77
CA LYS A 50 21.25 -9.02 -18.62
C LYS A 50 21.17 -10.13 -17.58
N TYR A 51 22.22 -10.22 -16.76
CA TYR A 51 22.32 -11.19 -15.69
C TYR A 51 21.15 -11.10 -14.71
N CYS A 52 20.53 -12.25 -14.43
CA CYS A 52 19.28 -12.33 -13.66
C CYS A 52 19.37 -11.66 -12.29
N ILE A 53 20.51 -11.77 -11.59
CA ILE A 53 20.67 -11.14 -10.27
C ILE A 53 20.63 -9.63 -10.37
N ASP A 54 21.24 -9.03 -11.41
CA ASP A 54 21.21 -7.58 -11.61
C ASP A 54 19.78 -7.09 -11.89
N VAL A 55 19.02 -7.83 -12.71
CA VAL A 55 17.60 -7.56 -12.99
C VAL A 55 16.78 -7.64 -11.70
N LEU A 56 16.99 -8.67 -10.88
CA LEU A 56 16.31 -8.86 -9.59
C LEU A 56 16.65 -7.73 -8.61
N THR A 57 17.92 -7.34 -8.51
CA THR A 57 18.36 -6.22 -7.68
C THR A 57 17.67 -4.92 -8.10
N GLN A 58 17.59 -4.66 -9.41
CA GLN A 58 16.92 -3.46 -9.93
C GLN A 58 15.40 -3.51 -9.69
N LEU A 59 14.77 -4.67 -9.81
CA LEU A 59 13.36 -4.86 -9.44
C LEU A 59 13.11 -4.58 -7.96
N LYS A 60 13.99 -5.03 -7.06
CA LYS A 60 13.91 -4.69 -5.63
C LYS A 60 14.05 -3.19 -5.39
N ALA A 61 14.89 -2.50 -6.16
CA ALA A 61 14.99 -1.03 -6.08
C ALA A 61 13.68 -0.35 -6.51
N VAL A 62 12.98 -0.85 -7.54
CA VAL A 62 11.65 -0.35 -7.94
C VAL A 62 10.65 -0.55 -6.80
N GLN A 63 10.58 -1.75 -6.22
CA GLN A 63 9.68 -2.06 -5.09
C GLN A 63 9.91 -1.08 -3.93
N ALA A 64 11.16 -0.92 -3.49
CA ALA A 64 11.51 0.01 -2.41
C ALA A 64 11.17 1.47 -2.72
N ALA A 65 11.26 1.89 -3.98
CA ALA A 65 10.86 3.24 -4.40
C ALA A 65 9.33 3.44 -4.34
N LEU A 66 8.56 2.43 -4.72
CA LEU A 66 7.11 2.42 -4.61
C LEU A 66 6.66 2.42 -3.15
N ASP A 67 7.27 1.59 -2.29
CA ASP A 67 6.96 1.53 -0.86
C ASP A 67 7.20 2.88 -0.18
N LYS A 68 8.35 3.51 -0.42
CA LYS A 68 8.65 4.86 0.09
C LYS A 68 7.64 5.91 -0.38
N THR A 69 7.06 5.73 -1.56
CA THR A 69 6.04 6.64 -2.11
C THR A 69 4.68 6.37 -1.47
N ALA A 70 4.31 5.09 -1.29
CA ALA A 70 3.11 4.67 -0.60
C ALA A 70 3.10 5.16 0.85
N HIS A 71 4.21 5.04 1.57
CA HIS A 71 4.34 5.57 2.94
C HIS A 71 4.12 7.09 3.01
N LEU A 72 4.62 7.86 2.04
CA LEU A 72 4.39 9.30 1.99
C LEU A 72 2.90 9.61 1.77
N MET A 73 2.24 8.87 0.87
CA MET A 73 0.80 9.02 0.62
C MET A 73 -0.03 8.63 1.86
N LEU A 74 0.33 7.55 2.54
CA LEU A 74 -0.30 7.11 3.77
C LEU A 74 -0.18 8.17 4.86
N LYS A 75 1.03 8.69 5.08
CA LYS A 75 1.26 9.78 6.05
C LYS A 75 0.36 10.98 5.75
N GLN A 76 0.31 11.43 4.49
CA GLN A 76 -0.56 12.54 4.09
C GLN A 76 -2.03 12.25 4.40
N HIS A 77 -2.49 11.02 4.15
CA HIS A 77 -3.87 10.61 4.43
C HIS A 77 -4.20 10.67 5.93
N LEU A 78 -3.28 10.18 6.77
CA LEU A 78 -3.42 10.25 8.23
C LEU A 78 -3.44 11.70 8.72
N ASP A 79 -2.53 12.55 8.22
CA ASP A 79 -2.39 13.95 8.63
C ASP A 79 -3.56 14.85 8.17
N THR A 80 -4.41 14.38 7.24
CA THR A 80 -5.50 15.18 6.67
C THR A 80 -6.86 14.50 6.76
N CYS A 81 -7.11 13.45 5.98
CA CYS A 81 -8.42 12.79 5.90
C CYS A 81 -8.88 12.25 7.25
N VAL A 82 -7.98 11.63 8.01
CA VAL A 82 -8.33 11.08 9.34
C VAL A 82 -8.58 12.20 10.35
N VAL A 83 -7.71 13.22 10.38
CA VAL A 83 -7.86 14.37 11.29
C VAL A 83 -9.19 15.08 11.06
N GLU A 84 -9.57 15.33 9.81
CA GLU A 84 -10.84 15.97 9.47
C GLU A 84 -12.04 15.06 9.77
N ALA A 85 -11.93 13.74 9.53
CA ALA A 85 -12.98 12.79 9.87
C ALA A 85 -13.23 12.71 11.38
N VAL A 86 -12.19 12.84 12.21
CA VAL A 86 -12.34 12.93 13.67
C VAL A 86 -13.10 14.19 14.07
N LYS A 87 -12.79 15.35 13.46
CA LYS A 87 -13.52 16.61 13.72
C LYS A 87 -14.99 16.55 13.30
N ALA A 88 -15.30 15.77 12.27
CA ALA A 88 -16.64 15.61 11.71
C ALA A 88 -17.42 14.41 12.26
N ASP A 89 -16.90 13.71 13.28
CA ASP A 89 -17.50 12.48 13.84
C ASP A 89 -17.72 11.35 12.80
N ASP A 90 -16.90 11.31 11.74
CA ASP A 90 -16.92 10.34 10.64
C ASP A 90 -15.66 9.45 10.61
N SER A 91 -14.93 9.41 11.72
CA SER A 91 -13.64 8.70 11.83
C SER A 91 -13.76 7.20 11.58
N ALA A 92 -14.86 6.56 12.00
CA ALA A 92 -15.08 5.13 11.84
C ALA A 92 -15.08 4.69 10.37
N ARG A 93 -15.69 5.49 9.48
CA ARG A 93 -15.74 5.21 8.05
C ARG A 93 -14.35 5.27 7.43
N VAL A 94 -13.62 6.36 7.65
CA VAL A 94 -12.29 6.58 7.06
C VAL A 94 -11.28 5.54 7.58
N MET A 95 -11.33 5.22 8.88
CA MET A 95 -10.47 4.19 9.46
C MET A 95 -10.78 2.80 8.86
N ASN A 96 -12.04 2.46 8.64
CA ASN A 96 -12.41 1.19 8.02
C ASN A 96 -11.88 1.08 6.58
N GLU A 97 -12.01 2.14 5.78
CA GLU A 97 -11.46 2.21 4.42
C GLU A 97 -9.93 1.97 4.42
N LEU A 98 -9.20 2.58 5.37
CA LEU A 98 -7.76 2.39 5.50
C LEU A 98 -7.38 0.96 5.92
N TRP A 99 -8.11 0.38 6.88
CA TRP A 99 -7.87 -1.00 7.35
C TRP A 99 -8.05 -2.03 6.25
N GLN A 100 -9.05 -1.87 5.38
CA GLN A 100 -9.27 -2.76 4.24
C GLN A 100 -8.09 -2.75 3.26
N LEU A 101 -7.44 -1.60 3.06
CA LEU A 101 -6.29 -1.47 2.18
C LEU A 101 -5.05 -2.18 2.76
N LEU A 102 -4.79 -2.02 4.07
CA LEU A 102 -3.61 -2.60 4.72
C LEU A 102 -3.67 -4.12 4.78
N ARG A 103 -4.84 -4.70 5.10
CA ARG A 103 -5.01 -6.17 5.15
C ARG A 103 -4.75 -6.86 3.81
N ARG A 104 -4.94 -6.15 2.69
CA ARG A 104 -4.69 -6.68 1.35
C ARG A 104 -3.20 -6.79 1.00
N GLY A 105 -2.33 -6.09 1.73
CA GLY A 105 -0.88 -6.03 1.44
C GLY A 105 -0.11 -7.30 1.80
N GLU A 106 -0.70 -8.20 2.59
CA GLU A 106 -0.09 -9.48 2.97
C GLU A 106 -0.34 -10.53 1.89
N SER A 107 0.33 -10.35 0.75
CA SER A 107 0.52 -11.40 -0.27
C SER A 107 1.97 -11.32 -0.72
N SER A 108 2.87 -11.63 0.22
CA SER A 108 4.25 -11.91 -0.11
C SER A 108 4.31 -13.38 -0.48
N PHE A 109 4.56 -13.63 -1.77
CA PHE A 109 5.15 -14.83 -2.37
C PHE A 109 5.71 -15.81 -1.31
N GLU A 110 4.88 -16.76 -0.87
CA GLU A 110 5.38 -18.00 -0.27
C GLU A 110 6.05 -18.73 -1.43
N VAL A 111 7.38 -18.66 -1.49
CA VAL A 111 8.12 -19.72 -2.17
C VAL A 111 7.85 -20.94 -1.32
N GLU A 112 6.95 -21.79 -1.78
CA GLU A 112 6.90 -23.18 -1.32
C GLU A 112 8.29 -23.75 -1.62
N GLU A 113 9.15 -23.81 -0.60
CA GLU A 113 10.37 -24.60 -0.68
C GLU A 113 9.93 -26.07 -0.68
N GLU A 114 9.87 -26.67 -1.86
CA GLU A 114 9.85 -28.12 -1.96
C GLU A 114 11.22 -28.69 -1.57
N GLY A 115 11.24 -29.37 -0.42
CA GLY A 115 12.08 -30.54 -0.21
C GLY A 115 13.13 -30.44 0.89
N GLU A 116 12.80 -30.94 2.09
CA GLU A 116 13.68 -31.92 2.73
C GLU A 116 12.90 -32.81 3.70
N ASP A 117 13.15 -34.10 3.58
CA ASP A 117 12.36 -35.20 4.10
C ASP A 117 12.68 -35.45 5.57
N MET A 118 11.69 -35.45 6.46
CA MET A 118 11.76 -36.30 7.66
C MET A 118 10.39 -36.60 8.28
N GLU A 119 10.03 -37.87 8.20
CA GLU A 119 8.86 -38.52 8.79
C GLU A 119 8.92 -38.51 10.33
N VAL A 120 7.90 -37.98 11.01
CA VAL A 120 7.59 -38.36 12.41
C VAL A 120 6.08 -38.50 12.62
N THR A 121 5.71 -39.71 13.02
CA THR A 121 4.37 -40.21 13.36
C THR A 121 3.66 -39.45 14.48
N LYS A 122 2.34 -39.19 14.38
CA LYS A 122 1.31 -39.79 15.26
C LYS A 122 -0.12 -39.25 15.02
N SER A 123 -1.03 -40.22 14.87
CA SER A 123 -2.39 -40.35 15.44
C SER A 123 -3.29 -39.11 15.66
N GLN A 124 -4.35 -39.05 14.85
CA GLN A 124 -5.77 -39.11 15.26
C GLN A 124 -6.29 -38.14 16.37
N GLN A 125 -7.11 -37.18 15.91
CA GLN A 125 -8.54 -36.93 16.28
C GLN A 125 -8.94 -36.00 17.48
N LYS A 126 -9.47 -34.80 17.11
CA LYS A 126 -10.59 -33.96 17.67
C LYS A 126 -10.54 -33.40 19.12
N PRO A 127 -11.42 -32.42 19.54
CA PRO A 127 -12.49 -31.68 18.84
C PRO A 127 -12.54 -30.13 19.06
N HIS A 128 -13.46 -29.51 18.32
CA HIS A 128 -13.98 -28.12 18.37
C HIS A 128 -14.26 -27.50 19.75
N THR A 129 -14.06 -26.18 19.87
CA THR A 129 -14.88 -25.11 20.53
C THR A 129 -14.00 -23.84 20.61
N HIS A 130 -14.41 -22.57 20.50
CA HIS A 130 -15.67 -21.84 20.55
C HIS A 130 -15.43 -20.48 19.86
N CYS A 131 -16.49 -19.86 19.31
CA CYS A 131 -16.46 -18.51 18.74
C CYS A 131 -16.76 -17.46 19.83
N CYS A 132 -16.04 -16.33 19.79
CA CYS A 132 -16.30 -15.00 20.40
C CYS A 132 -16.58 -14.86 21.92
N HIS A 133 -15.82 -13.96 22.55
CA HIS A 133 -16.32 -12.79 23.31
C HIS A 133 -15.39 -11.62 23.03
#